data_AF-A0A388PNM8-F1
#
_entry.id   AF-A0A388PNM8-F1
#
_cell.length_a   1.000
_cell.length_b   1.000
_cell.length_c   1.000
_cell.angle_alpha   90.00
_cell.angle_beta   90.00
_cell.angle_gamma   90.00
#
_symmetry.space_group_name_H-M   'P 1'
#
loop_
_entity.id
_entity.type
_entity.pdbx_description
1 polymer ?
#
loop_
_entity_poly.entity_id
_entity_poly.type
_entity_poly.pdbx_seq_one_letter_code
_entity_poly.pdbx_strand_id
1 'polypeptide(L)'
;MRPELALFLAASWVAAAETPRPQAEASVQFISLAGDREDLALWDGRRATPLRLSADFFGPRLRYAGDTRLSLIQLPPTGTRPDTTAQVVPAATPPTVAPGPVIAWLDLPPSDTSGGPLRLILLVQPEAGRNGIVAMKDSDRDFPAGSLRFLNLCDFPLSLESGGSATTVAAKGTVVLRPKVAPGGYFDADIYSSENQVRRLASHLHFFHAADRRTLLFMLPVEKGTGLVRLQPVEEPPSSGTSGSAFDARIKPPKAPR
;
A
#
# COMPACT_ATOMS: atom_id res chain seq x y z
N MET A 1 -76.91 -29.57 -0.50
CA MET A 1 -75.95 -29.18 0.56
C MET A 1 -74.97 -30.32 0.82
N ARG A 2 -73.75 -30.22 0.27
CA ARG A 2 -72.52 -30.94 0.66
C ARG A 2 -71.35 -30.04 0.22
N PRO A 3 -70.37 -29.72 1.09
CA PRO A 3 -69.33 -28.76 0.75
C PRO A 3 -68.18 -29.43 -0.01
N GLU A 4 -67.62 -28.67 -0.95
CA GLU A 4 -66.39 -28.96 -1.67
C GLU A 4 -65.17 -28.95 -0.73
N LEU A 5 -64.26 -29.91 -0.89
CA LEU A 5 -62.92 -29.86 -0.32
C LEU A 5 -61.96 -29.43 -1.45
N ALA A 6 -61.64 -28.14 -1.48
CA ALA A 6 -60.55 -27.62 -2.28
C ALA A 6 -59.22 -27.83 -1.53
N LEU A 7 -58.39 -28.73 -2.04
CA LEU A 7 -57.03 -28.95 -1.54
C LEU A 7 -56.11 -27.85 -2.07
N PHE A 8 -55.81 -26.85 -1.26
CA PHE A 8 -54.79 -25.85 -1.57
C PHE A 8 -53.39 -26.45 -1.36
N LEU A 9 -52.73 -26.82 -2.45
CA LEU A 9 -51.30 -27.07 -2.48
C LEU A 9 -50.57 -25.72 -2.40
N ALA A 10 -50.11 -25.36 -1.20
CA ALA A 10 -49.19 -24.26 -1.00
C ALA A 10 -47.82 -24.66 -1.56
N ALA A 11 -47.48 -24.16 -2.74
CA ALA A 11 -46.12 -24.23 -3.27
C ALA A 11 -45.21 -23.31 -2.44
N SER A 12 -44.48 -23.89 -1.49
CA SER A 12 -43.40 -23.22 -0.79
C SER A 12 -42.25 -22.99 -1.77
N TRP A 13 -42.17 -21.77 -2.31
CA TRP A 13 -40.99 -21.26 -3.01
C TRP A 13 -39.85 -21.16 -2.00
N VAL A 14 -38.95 -22.14 -2.01
CA VAL A 14 -37.64 -21.99 -1.37
C VAL A 14 -36.84 -21.07 -2.29
N ALA A 15 -36.88 -19.77 -2.02
CA ALA A 15 -35.86 -18.88 -2.55
C ALA A 15 -34.52 -19.40 -2.03
N ALA A 16 -33.68 -19.91 -2.94
CA ALA A 16 -32.30 -20.23 -2.62
C ALA A 16 -31.67 -18.93 -2.11
N ALA A 17 -31.49 -18.84 -0.78
CA ALA A 17 -30.73 -17.76 -0.19
C ALA A 17 -29.33 -17.85 -0.79
N GLU A 18 -29.01 -16.90 -1.67
CA GLU A 18 -27.70 -16.74 -2.26
C GLU A 18 -26.72 -16.66 -1.08
N THR A 19 -25.94 -17.72 -0.86
CA THR A 19 -24.96 -17.76 0.23
C THR A 19 -24.10 -16.51 0.12
N PRO A 20 -24.02 -15.67 1.18
CA PRO A 20 -23.26 -14.44 1.11
C PRO A 20 -21.84 -14.79 0.68
N ARG A 21 -21.40 -14.23 -0.45
CA ARG A 21 -20.02 -14.43 -0.90
C ARG A 21 -19.10 -13.97 0.23
N PRO A 22 -18.01 -14.70 0.53
CA PRO A 22 -17.07 -14.26 1.54
C PRO A 22 -16.54 -12.89 1.14
N GLN A 23 -16.68 -11.93 2.04
CA GLN A 23 -16.18 -10.57 1.86
C GLN A 23 -14.92 -10.38 2.69
N ALA A 24 -13.99 -9.61 2.17
CA ALA A 24 -12.80 -9.18 2.89
C ALA A 24 -12.86 -7.68 3.16
N GLU A 25 -12.47 -7.30 4.37
CA GLU A 25 -12.35 -5.91 4.81
C GLU A 25 -10.89 -5.59 5.17
N ALA A 26 -10.36 -4.54 4.55
CA ALA A 26 -9.01 -4.07 4.81
C ALA A 26 -8.92 -2.55 4.67
N SER A 27 -8.07 -1.92 5.48
CA SER A 27 -7.57 -0.59 5.23
C SER A 27 -6.21 -0.70 4.57
N VAL A 28 -6.12 -0.20 3.34
CA VAL A 28 -4.96 -0.39 2.47
C VAL A 28 -4.31 0.95 2.12
N GLN A 29 -2.98 0.97 2.07
CA GLN A 29 -2.20 2.04 1.45
C GLN A 29 -1.34 1.41 0.37
N PHE A 30 -1.16 2.11 -0.75
CA PHE A 30 -0.42 1.58 -1.89
C PHE A 30 0.89 2.33 -2.09
N ILE A 31 1.92 1.60 -2.50
CA ILE A 31 3.21 2.12 -2.96
C ILE A 31 3.55 1.37 -4.25
N SER A 32 4.01 2.09 -5.28
CA SER A 32 4.48 1.46 -6.52
C SER A 32 5.96 1.09 -6.43
N LEU A 33 6.29 -0.13 -6.86
CA LEU A 33 7.68 -0.55 -7.10
C LEU A 33 8.09 -0.39 -8.57
N ALA A 34 7.16 0.02 -9.45
CA ALA A 34 7.35 0.12 -10.90
C ALA A 34 7.33 1.58 -11.41
N GLY A 35 7.55 2.55 -10.51
CA GLY A 35 7.40 3.98 -10.82
C GLY A 35 5.95 4.48 -10.68
N ASP A 36 5.74 5.78 -10.86
CA ASP A 36 4.41 6.39 -10.70
C ASP A 36 3.41 5.87 -11.75
N ARG A 37 2.17 5.62 -11.32
CA ARG A 37 1.08 5.06 -12.15
C ARG A 37 -0.25 5.76 -11.86
N GLU A 38 -0.94 6.20 -12.91
CA GLU A 38 -2.27 6.83 -12.84
C GLU A 38 -3.34 6.10 -13.67
N ASP A 39 -2.94 5.01 -14.30
CA ASP A 39 -3.71 4.22 -15.25
C ASP A 39 -4.36 2.99 -14.61
N LEU A 40 -4.42 2.94 -13.28
CA LEU A 40 -4.86 1.77 -12.52
C LEU A 40 -6.13 2.05 -11.72
N ALA A 41 -6.91 1.00 -11.47
CA ALA A 41 -8.04 1.06 -10.54
C ALA A 41 -8.09 -0.18 -9.63
N LEU A 42 -8.56 0.03 -8.40
CA LEU A 42 -8.94 -1.01 -7.46
C LEU A 42 -10.31 -1.58 -7.85
N TRP A 43 -10.37 -2.88 -8.08
CA TRP A 43 -11.59 -3.61 -8.37
C TRP A 43 -12.06 -4.38 -7.12
N ASP A 44 -13.28 -4.10 -6.65
CA ASP A 44 -13.89 -4.74 -5.48
C ASP A 44 -14.91 -5.84 -5.83
N GLY A 45 -15.02 -6.20 -7.12
CA GLY A 45 -16.03 -7.12 -7.64
C GLY A 45 -17.28 -6.44 -8.20
N ARG A 46 -17.46 -5.14 -7.92
CA ARG A 46 -18.64 -4.35 -8.34
C ARG A 46 -18.29 -2.96 -8.89
N ARG A 47 -17.24 -2.33 -8.38
CA ARG A 47 -16.83 -0.96 -8.68
C ARG A 47 -15.32 -0.90 -8.90
N ALA A 48 -14.93 -0.10 -9.87
CA ALA A 48 -13.55 0.26 -10.14
C ALA A 48 -13.26 1.64 -9.52
N THR A 49 -12.36 1.70 -8.55
CA THR A 49 -11.92 2.95 -7.91
C THR A 49 -10.56 3.35 -8.49
N PRO A 50 -10.45 4.45 -9.26
CA PRO A 50 -9.19 4.91 -9.81
C PRO A 50 -8.15 5.14 -8.71
N LEU A 51 -6.91 4.71 -8.98
CA LEU A 51 -5.78 4.84 -8.07
C LEU A 51 -4.66 5.64 -8.72
N ARG A 52 -4.03 6.50 -7.92
CA ARG A 52 -2.70 7.06 -8.23
C ARG A 52 -1.70 6.39 -7.31
N LEU A 53 -0.75 5.67 -7.90
CA LEU A 53 0.32 5.01 -7.17
C LEU A 53 1.59 5.82 -7.36
N SER A 54 2.27 6.14 -6.25
CA SER A 54 3.58 6.78 -6.29
C SER A 54 4.67 5.80 -5.84
N ALA A 55 5.87 5.96 -6.38
CA ALA A 55 7.06 5.27 -5.90
C ALA A 55 7.72 5.97 -4.69
N ASP A 56 7.36 7.22 -4.41
CA ASP A 56 8.07 8.07 -3.45
C ASP A 56 7.24 8.41 -2.21
N PHE A 57 5.92 8.28 -2.27
CA PHE A 57 5.01 8.62 -1.17
C PHE A 57 4.01 7.52 -0.88
N PHE A 58 3.57 7.44 0.39
CA PHE A 58 2.40 6.64 0.73
C PHE A 58 1.17 7.23 0.05
N GLY A 59 0.48 6.40 -0.74
CA GLY A 59 -0.85 6.75 -1.26
C GLY A 59 -1.86 6.99 -0.13
N PRO A 60 -3.03 7.58 -0.45
CA PRO A 60 -4.09 7.77 0.53
C PRO A 60 -4.53 6.42 1.10
N ARG A 61 -4.93 6.43 2.38
CA ARG A 61 -5.47 5.25 3.02
C ARG A 61 -6.90 5.02 2.54
N LEU A 62 -7.13 3.88 1.91
CA LEU A 62 -8.42 3.47 1.39
C LEU A 62 -9.02 2.37 2.26
N ARG A 63 -10.35 2.34 2.34
CA ARG A 63 -11.09 1.21 2.90
C ARG A 63 -11.53 0.31 1.74
N TYR A 64 -11.11 -0.93 1.79
CA TYR A 64 -11.53 -2.00 0.90
C TYR A 64 -12.57 -2.85 1.62
N ALA A 65 -13.70 -3.07 0.97
CA ALA A 65 -14.74 -4.00 1.38
C ALA A 65 -15.31 -4.62 0.11
N GLY A 66 -14.91 -5.86 -0.18
CA GLY A 66 -15.21 -6.48 -1.47
C GLY A 66 -14.91 -7.98 -1.45
N ASP A 67 -14.74 -8.54 -2.65
CA ASP A 67 -14.34 -9.94 -2.81
C ASP A 67 -13.04 -10.25 -2.05
N THR A 68 -12.83 -11.51 -1.66
CA THR A 68 -11.57 -11.94 -1.02
C THR A 68 -10.36 -11.74 -1.92
N ARG A 69 -10.55 -11.65 -3.23
CA ARG A 69 -9.48 -11.33 -4.18
C ARG A 69 -9.46 -9.84 -4.49
N LEU A 70 -8.62 -9.10 -3.78
CA LEU A 70 -8.31 -7.72 -4.11
C LEU A 70 -7.59 -7.68 -5.46
N SER A 71 -8.14 -6.96 -6.43
CA SER A 71 -7.58 -6.90 -7.79
C SER A 71 -7.30 -5.46 -8.21
N LEU A 72 -6.17 -5.26 -8.88
CA LEU A 72 -5.87 -4.04 -9.61
C LEU A 72 -6.06 -4.30 -11.10
N ILE A 73 -6.76 -3.39 -11.74
CA ILE A 73 -7.08 -3.46 -13.17
C ILE A 73 -6.46 -2.26 -13.88
N GLN A 74 -6.12 -2.49 -15.15
CA GLN A 74 -5.71 -1.43 -16.05
C GLN A 74 -6.96 -0.68 -16.53
N LEU A 75 -6.98 0.64 -16.33
CA LEU A 75 -7.97 1.51 -16.96
C LEU A 75 -7.58 1.73 -18.43
N PRO A 76 -8.57 1.75 -19.35
CA PRO A 76 -8.29 2.13 -20.73
C PRO A 76 -7.70 3.55 -20.77
N PRO A 77 -6.70 3.83 -21.63
CA PRO A 77 -6.07 5.14 -21.71
C PRO A 77 -7.13 6.19 -22.04
N THR A 78 -7.32 7.13 -21.13
CA THR A 78 -8.33 8.17 -21.22
C THR A 78 -7.93 9.18 -22.31
N GLY A 79 -8.27 8.88 -23.57
CA GLY A 79 -8.29 9.85 -24.67
C GLY A 79 -9.53 10.77 -24.66
N THR A 80 -10.48 10.51 -23.78
CA THR A 80 -11.67 11.35 -23.57
C THR A 80 -12.06 11.29 -22.11
N ARG A 81 -11.82 12.40 -21.41
CA ARG A 81 -12.55 12.76 -20.20
C ARG A 81 -14.04 12.50 -20.47
N PRO A 82 -14.73 11.63 -19.72
CA PRO A 82 -16.18 11.63 -19.78
C PRO A 82 -16.60 13.00 -19.23
N ASP A 83 -17.17 13.84 -20.09
CA ASP A 83 -17.93 14.98 -19.64
C ASP A 83 -18.92 14.49 -18.59
N THR A 84 -18.94 15.17 -17.45
CA THR A 84 -19.91 15.00 -16.39
C THR A 84 -21.27 15.50 -16.88
N THR A 85 -21.88 14.76 -17.79
CA THR A 85 -23.27 14.87 -18.23
C THR A 85 -23.78 13.49 -18.69
N ALA A 86 -23.40 12.43 -17.97
CA ALA A 86 -24.12 11.17 -18.04
C ALA A 86 -25.36 11.27 -17.14
N GLN A 87 -26.44 11.67 -17.79
CA GLN A 87 -27.84 11.50 -17.43
C GLN A 87 -28.07 10.37 -16.41
N VAL A 88 -28.72 10.71 -15.29
CA VAL A 88 -29.21 9.76 -14.28
C VAL A 88 -30.21 8.82 -14.96
N VAL A 89 -29.75 7.65 -15.37
CA VAL A 89 -30.60 6.49 -15.67
C VAL A 89 -30.56 5.59 -14.44
N PRO A 90 -31.68 5.39 -13.71
CA PRO A 90 -31.68 4.50 -12.57
C PRO A 90 -31.64 3.04 -13.04
N ALA A 91 -30.84 2.24 -12.31
CA ALA A 91 -30.79 0.78 -12.28
C ALA A 91 -30.15 0.06 -13.49
N ALA A 92 -28.89 -0.36 -13.29
CA ALA A 92 -28.38 -1.61 -13.85
C ALA A 92 -27.52 -2.29 -12.77
N THR A 93 -27.75 -3.58 -12.57
CA THR A 93 -26.99 -4.49 -11.69
C THR A 93 -25.49 -4.17 -11.73
N PRO A 94 -24.79 -4.06 -10.59
CA PRO A 94 -23.37 -3.75 -10.58
C PRO A 94 -22.62 -4.77 -11.45
N PRO A 95 -21.69 -4.32 -12.32
CA PRO A 95 -20.98 -5.22 -13.22
C PRO A 95 -20.23 -6.27 -12.40
N THR A 96 -20.45 -7.55 -12.72
CA THR A 96 -19.77 -8.69 -12.07
C THR A 96 -18.41 -8.96 -12.70
N VAL A 97 -18.12 -8.36 -13.86
CA VAL A 97 -16.88 -8.53 -14.62
C VAL A 97 -16.07 -7.24 -14.55
N ALA A 98 -14.77 -7.37 -14.32
CA ALA A 98 -13.84 -6.25 -14.28
C ALA A 98 -13.84 -5.46 -15.61
N PRO A 99 -13.86 -4.11 -15.58
CA PRO A 99 -13.90 -3.29 -16.79
C PRO A 99 -12.56 -3.22 -17.56
N GLY A 100 -11.53 -3.95 -17.15
CA GLY A 100 -10.22 -3.98 -17.79
C GLY A 100 -9.40 -5.21 -17.36
N PRO A 101 -8.24 -5.46 -17.98
CA PRO A 101 -7.40 -6.60 -17.63
C PRO A 101 -6.87 -6.45 -16.20
N VAL A 102 -6.90 -7.55 -15.44
CA VAL A 102 -6.29 -7.64 -14.12
C VAL A 102 -4.78 -7.73 -14.27
N ILE A 103 -4.05 -6.81 -13.64
CA ILE A 103 -2.59 -6.69 -13.76
C ILE A 103 -1.85 -7.06 -12.48
N ALA A 104 -2.56 -7.10 -11.35
CA ALA A 104 -2.02 -7.48 -10.05
C ALA A 104 -3.19 -7.83 -9.13
N TRP A 105 -3.01 -8.78 -8.23
CA TRP A 105 -4.04 -9.22 -7.31
C TRP A 105 -3.44 -9.77 -6.03
N LEU A 106 -4.23 -9.80 -4.96
CA LEU A 106 -3.88 -10.34 -3.66
C LEU A 106 -5.12 -11.01 -3.05
N ASP A 107 -4.95 -12.25 -2.58
CA ASP A 107 -6.00 -12.92 -1.82
C ASP A 107 -5.92 -12.48 -0.35
N LEU A 108 -7.02 -11.91 0.14
CA LEU A 108 -7.24 -11.47 1.51
C LEU A 108 -8.06 -12.53 2.26
N PRO A 109 -7.80 -12.75 3.56
CA PRO A 109 -8.64 -13.63 4.35
C PRO A 109 -10.05 -13.02 4.50
N PRO A 110 -11.10 -13.86 4.49
CA PRO A 110 -12.46 -13.45 4.79
C PRO A 110 -12.61 -12.72 6.14
N SER A 111 -13.48 -11.71 6.21
CA SER A 111 -13.67 -10.85 7.39
C SER A 111 -14.12 -11.58 8.66
N ASP A 112 -14.82 -12.70 8.50
CA ASP A 112 -15.24 -13.59 9.59
C ASP A 112 -14.04 -14.35 10.23
N THR A 113 -12.98 -14.59 9.47
CA THR A 113 -11.77 -15.28 9.92
C THR A 113 -10.63 -14.34 10.35
N SER A 114 -10.65 -13.08 9.92
CA SER A 114 -9.54 -12.14 10.11
C SER A 114 -9.44 -11.53 11.51
N GLY A 115 -10.46 -11.71 12.38
CA GLY A 115 -10.46 -11.20 13.76
C GLY A 115 -10.47 -9.67 13.89
N GLY A 116 -10.72 -8.95 12.78
CA GLY A 116 -10.77 -7.48 12.71
C GLY A 116 -10.37 -6.95 11.32
N PRO A 117 -10.59 -5.65 11.05
CA PRO A 117 -10.21 -5.06 9.77
C PRO A 117 -8.68 -5.07 9.62
N LEU A 118 -8.21 -5.72 8.55
CA LEU A 118 -6.78 -5.75 8.26
C LEU A 118 -6.28 -4.34 7.98
N ARG A 119 -5.06 -4.01 8.43
CA ARG A 119 -4.36 -2.79 8.02
C ARG A 119 -3.10 -3.20 7.28
N LEU A 120 -2.98 -2.76 6.02
CA LEU A 120 -1.95 -3.25 5.10
C LEU A 120 -1.31 -2.08 4.34
N ILE A 121 0.01 -2.20 4.13
CA ILE A 121 0.73 -1.48 3.07
C ILE A 121 0.91 -2.48 1.92
N LEU A 122 0.44 -2.11 0.73
CA LEU A 122 0.46 -2.92 -0.48
C LEU A 122 1.52 -2.36 -1.43
N LEU A 123 2.58 -3.13 -1.63
CA LEU A 123 3.64 -2.83 -2.58
C LEU A 123 3.25 -3.43 -3.92
N VAL A 124 3.06 -2.56 -4.91
CA VAL A 124 2.50 -2.94 -6.21
C VAL A 124 3.60 -2.96 -7.25
N GLN A 125 3.79 -4.13 -7.86
CA GLN A 125 4.61 -4.33 -9.04
C GLN A 125 3.74 -5.02 -10.09
N PRO A 126 3.04 -4.26 -10.96
CA PRO A 126 2.10 -4.85 -11.90
C PRO A 126 2.82 -5.77 -12.89
N GLU A 127 2.32 -7.00 -13.01
CA GLU A 127 2.78 -7.96 -14.00
C GLU A 127 1.58 -8.78 -14.47
N ALA A 128 1.26 -8.70 -15.76
CA ALA A 128 0.06 -9.31 -16.32
C ALA A 128 -0.02 -10.82 -16.00
N GLY A 129 -1.14 -11.23 -15.40
CA GLY A 129 -1.40 -12.64 -15.07
C GLY A 129 -0.63 -13.19 -13.87
N ARG A 130 0.11 -12.37 -13.12
CA ARG A 130 0.81 -12.77 -11.90
C ARG A 130 0.30 -12.05 -10.66
N ASN A 131 0.66 -12.60 -9.50
CA ASN A 131 0.54 -11.88 -8.25
C ASN A 131 1.59 -10.77 -8.24
N GLY A 132 1.13 -9.53 -8.41
CA GLY A 132 1.95 -8.32 -8.45
C GLY A 132 1.83 -7.47 -7.18
N ILE A 133 1.36 -8.04 -6.06
CA ILE A 133 1.16 -7.30 -4.81
C ILE A 133 1.86 -8.02 -3.66
N VAL A 134 2.79 -7.31 -2.99
CA VAL A 134 3.35 -7.74 -1.72
C VAL A 134 2.66 -6.98 -0.60
N ALA A 135 2.00 -7.72 0.30
CA ALA A 135 1.31 -7.13 1.44
C ALA A 135 2.21 -7.13 2.68
N MET A 136 2.30 -5.98 3.33
CA MET A 136 2.92 -5.83 4.64
C MET A 136 1.86 -5.45 5.65
N LYS A 137 1.82 -6.17 6.79
CA LYS A 137 1.01 -5.76 7.92
C LYS A 137 1.40 -4.35 8.36
N ASP A 138 0.40 -3.51 8.59
CA ASP A 138 0.57 -2.17 9.10
C ASP A 138 -0.24 -1.96 10.37
N SER A 139 0.38 -1.38 11.39
CA SER A 139 -0.33 -0.96 12.59
C SER A 139 0.50 0.06 13.35
N ASP A 140 -0.16 0.95 14.08
CA ASP A 140 0.53 1.95 14.91
C ASP A 140 1.35 1.29 16.04
N ARG A 141 1.07 0.03 16.36
CA ARG A 141 1.85 -0.78 17.30
C ARG A 141 3.15 -1.29 16.68
N ASP A 142 3.07 -1.84 15.46
CA ASP A 142 4.17 -2.54 14.81
C ASP A 142 5.07 -1.57 14.01
N PHE A 143 4.50 -0.49 13.47
CA PHE A 143 5.18 0.55 12.70
C PHE A 143 4.65 1.94 13.08
N PRO A 144 5.03 2.46 14.27
CA PRO A 144 4.57 3.76 14.77
C PRO A 144 5.23 4.96 14.07
N ALA A 145 4.65 6.15 14.22
CA ALA A 145 5.30 7.41 13.87
C ALA A 145 6.68 7.55 14.54
N GLY A 146 7.63 8.17 13.84
CA GLY A 146 9.01 8.31 14.28
C GLY A 146 9.81 7.00 14.21
N SER A 147 9.31 5.98 13.49
CA SER A 147 10.08 4.76 13.23
C SER A 147 10.46 4.63 11.76
N LEU A 148 11.57 3.92 11.55
CA LEU A 148 12.07 3.55 10.23
C LEU A 148 11.79 2.07 10.02
N ARG A 149 11.03 1.73 8.97
CA ARG A 149 10.87 0.34 8.54
C ARG A 149 11.77 0.09 7.34
N PHE A 150 12.69 -0.84 7.48
CA PHE A 150 13.54 -1.29 6.39
C PHE A 150 12.90 -2.49 5.71
N LEU A 151 12.87 -2.51 4.39
CA LEU A 151 12.45 -3.65 3.59
C LEU A 151 13.61 -4.09 2.70
N ASN A 152 14.10 -5.30 2.94
CA ASN A 152 15.15 -5.90 2.13
C ASN A 152 14.55 -6.51 0.87
N LEU A 153 14.79 -5.91 -0.30
CA LEU A 153 14.37 -6.48 -1.58
C LEU A 153 15.48 -7.31 -2.24
N CYS A 154 16.62 -7.51 -1.57
CA CYS A 154 17.70 -8.38 -2.02
C CYS A 154 17.39 -9.87 -1.73
N ASP A 155 18.10 -10.75 -2.44
CA ASP A 155 18.06 -12.21 -2.23
C ASP A 155 19.05 -12.70 -1.15
N PHE A 156 19.69 -11.77 -0.44
CA PHE A 156 20.66 -12.03 0.61
C PHE A 156 20.40 -11.14 1.84
N PRO A 157 20.82 -11.56 3.05
CA PRO A 157 20.65 -10.77 4.26
C PRO A 157 21.55 -9.52 4.25
N LEU A 158 21.06 -8.47 4.90
CA LEU A 158 21.78 -7.23 5.17
C LEU A 158 21.94 -7.05 6.68
N SER A 159 23.02 -6.41 7.12
CA SER A 159 23.21 -5.96 8.51
C SER A 159 23.17 -4.45 8.54
N LEU A 160 22.28 -3.87 9.34
CA LEU A 160 22.24 -2.44 9.62
C LEU A 160 22.96 -2.19 10.94
N GLU A 161 24.03 -1.39 10.91
CA GLU A 161 24.86 -1.09 12.06
C GLU A 161 24.76 0.40 12.40
N SER A 162 24.29 0.71 13.61
CA SER A 162 24.10 2.08 14.09
C SER A 162 24.28 2.15 15.60
N GLY A 163 25.01 3.15 16.09
CA GLY A 163 25.21 3.38 17.52
C GLY A 163 25.77 2.18 18.29
N GLY A 164 26.64 1.38 17.65
CA GLY A 164 27.23 0.16 18.23
C GLY A 164 26.30 -1.05 18.26
N SER A 165 25.08 -0.96 17.72
CA SER A 165 24.15 -2.07 17.58
C SER A 165 24.11 -2.55 16.13
N ALA A 166 24.06 -3.88 15.93
CA ALA A 166 23.88 -4.50 14.62
C ALA A 166 22.52 -5.21 14.55
N THR A 167 21.76 -4.95 13.49
CA THR A 167 20.45 -5.58 13.24
C THR A 167 20.45 -6.25 11.89
N THR A 168 20.23 -7.56 11.85
CA THR A 168 20.09 -8.28 10.59
C THR A 168 18.70 -8.10 10.00
N VAL A 169 18.64 -7.78 8.71
CA VAL A 169 17.43 -7.81 7.90
C VAL A 169 17.56 -8.99 6.94
N ALA A 170 16.76 -10.04 7.17
CA ALA A 170 16.76 -11.23 6.34
C ALA A 170 16.49 -10.89 4.87
N ALA A 171 16.90 -11.77 3.95
CA ALA A 171 16.53 -11.68 2.53
C ALA A 171 15.00 -11.62 2.41
N LYS A 172 14.47 -10.69 1.60
CA LYS A 172 13.01 -10.43 1.48
C LYS A 172 12.31 -10.09 2.80
N GLY A 173 13.08 -9.78 3.85
CA GLY A 173 12.59 -9.52 5.19
C GLY A 173 12.43 -8.03 5.48
N THR A 174 11.87 -7.74 6.64
CA THR A 174 11.67 -6.37 7.12
C THR A 174 12.05 -6.26 8.59
N VAL A 175 12.53 -5.07 8.99
CA VAL A 175 12.74 -4.72 10.39
C VAL A 175 12.25 -3.31 10.64
N VAL A 176 11.75 -3.05 11.84
CA VAL A 176 11.35 -1.72 12.30
C VAL A 176 12.31 -1.28 13.38
N LEU A 177 12.86 -0.07 13.22
CA LEU A 177 13.77 0.55 14.17
C LEU A 177 13.21 1.89 14.63
N ARG A 178 13.50 2.22 15.89
CA ARG A 178 13.23 3.53 16.46
C ARG A 178 14.56 4.25 16.66
N PRO A 179 14.91 5.20 15.78
CA PRO A 179 16.13 5.99 15.93
C PRO A 179 16.20 6.63 17.33
N LYS A 180 17.35 6.50 17.98
CA LYS A 180 17.63 7.17 19.26
C LYS A 180 18.33 8.50 18.98
N VAL A 181 17.67 9.38 18.25
CA VAL A 181 18.20 10.68 17.85
C VAL A 181 17.33 11.79 18.42
N ALA A 182 17.92 12.96 18.71
CA ALA A 182 17.16 14.11 19.15
C ALA A 182 16.20 14.59 18.04
N PRO A 183 15.08 15.25 18.37
CA PRO A 183 14.21 15.86 17.38
C PRO A 183 14.98 16.78 16.42
N GLY A 184 14.80 16.60 15.11
CA GLY A 184 15.55 17.34 14.08
C GLY A 184 16.99 16.86 13.87
N GLY A 185 17.38 15.73 14.46
CA GLY A 185 18.67 15.09 14.24
C GLY A 185 18.69 14.17 13.02
N TYR A 186 19.89 13.71 12.68
CA TYR A 186 20.12 12.72 11.64
C TYR A 186 20.34 11.34 12.26
N PHE A 187 19.80 10.33 11.61
CA PHE A 187 20.07 8.93 11.88
C PHE A 187 21.13 8.43 10.91
N ASP A 188 22.23 7.93 11.46
CA ASP A 188 23.35 7.37 10.73
C ASP A 188 23.40 5.85 10.89
N ALA A 189 23.59 5.14 9.79
CA ALA A 189 23.80 3.70 9.81
C ALA A 189 24.65 3.21 8.63
N ASP A 190 25.54 2.27 8.91
CA ASP A 190 26.24 1.50 7.87
C ASP A 190 25.45 0.24 7.55
N ILE A 191 25.26 -0.04 6.26
CA ILE A 191 24.60 -1.25 5.79
C ILE A 191 25.64 -2.17 5.20
N TYR A 192 25.75 -3.37 5.74
CA TYR A 192 26.63 -4.41 5.23
C TYR A 192 25.83 -5.50 4.52
N SER A 193 26.30 -5.94 3.36
CA SER A 193 25.80 -7.14 2.68
C SER A 193 26.60 -8.36 3.07
N SER A 194 25.95 -9.52 2.97
CA SER A 194 26.59 -10.85 3.08
C SER A 194 26.38 -11.68 1.81
N GLU A 195 26.31 -11.02 0.64
CA GLU A 195 26.17 -11.71 -0.64
C GLU A 195 27.39 -12.62 -0.86
N ASN A 196 27.15 -13.86 -1.27
CA ASN A 196 28.18 -14.89 -1.44
C ASN A 196 29.04 -15.13 -0.18
N GLN A 197 28.45 -14.96 1.02
CA GLN A 197 29.14 -15.13 2.31
C GLN A 197 30.31 -14.17 2.55
N VAL A 198 30.41 -13.09 1.78
CA VAL A 198 31.44 -12.05 1.96
C VAL A 198 30.79 -10.80 2.53
N ARG A 199 31.27 -10.36 3.69
CA ARG A 199 30.81 -9.10 4.30
C ARG A 199 31.39 -7.90 3.55
N ARG A 200 30.52 -7.00 3.08
CA ARG A 200 30.93 -5.77 2.37
C ARG A 200 30.07 -4.60 2.81
N LEU A 201 30.65 -3.40 2.86
CA LEU A 201 29.85 -2.18 3.02
C LEU A 201 29.01 -2.00 1.75
N ALA A 202 27.70 -2.09 1.90
CA ALA A 202 26.74 -2.03 0.81
C ALA A 202 26.22 -0.61 0.58
N SER A 203 26.06 0.17 1.65
CA SER A 203 25.61 1.57 1.62
C SER A 203 25.87 2.25 2.97
N HIS A 204 25.93 3.58 2.96
CA HIS A 204 25.88 4.40 4.17
C HIS A 204 24.59 5.22 4.14
N LEU A 205 23.83 5.17 5.24
CA LEU A 205 22.59 5.93 5.43
C LEU A 205 22.87 7.13 6.31
N HIS A 206 22.62 8.33 5.78
CA HIS A 206 22.51 9.57 6.54
C HIS A 206 21.11 10.14 6.30
N PHE A 207 20.23 10.06 7.30
CA PHE A 207 18.80 10.32 7.10
C PHE A 207 18.25 11.31 8.12
N PHE A 208 17.59 12.37 7.67
CA PHE A 208 16.94 13.32 8.56
C PHE A 208 15.74 12.67 9.26
N HIS A 209 15.76 12.60 10.59
CA HIS A 209 14.73 11.91 11.34
C HIS A 209 13.55 12.82 11.70
N ALA A 210 12.41 12.57 11.06
CA ALA A 210 11.12 13.16 11.42
C ALA A 210 10.39 12.29 12.46
N ALA A 211 10.20 12.82 13.67
CA ALA A 211 9.54 12.09 14.77
C ALA A 211 8.02 11.94 14.60
N ASP A 212 7.41 12.76 13.74
CA ASP A 212 5.98 12.81 13.47
C ASP A 212 5.53 11.91 12.31
N ARG A 213 6.48 11.29 11.60
CA ARG A 213 6.19 10.54 10.36
C ARG A 213 6.77 9.14 10.39
N ARG A 214 6.15 8.26 9.62
CA ARG A 214 6.65 6.92 9.35
C ARG A 214 7.45 6.94 8.06
N THR A 215 8.62 6.30 8.08
CA THR A 215 9.48 6.18 6.90
C THR A 215 9.70 4.71 6.57
N LEU A 216 9.36 4.30 5.36
CA LEU A 216 9.72 3.01 4.79
C LEU A 216 10.97 3.19 3.93
N LEU A 217 12.03 2.45 4.19
CA LEU A 217 13.24 2.43 3.36
C LEU A 217 13.34 1.11 2.61
N PHE A 218 13.25 1.17 1.28
CA PHE A 218 13.57 0.03 0.44
C PHE A 218 15.08 -0.12 0.30
N MET A 219 15.57 -1.33 0.51
CA MET A 219 16.96 -1.72 0.25
C MET A 219 16.98 -2.53 -1.04
N LEU A 220 17.33 -1.87 -2.13
CA LEU A 220 17.28 -2.40 -3.49
C LEU A 220 18.68 -2.86 -3.92
N PRO A 221 18.83 -4.07 -4.50
CA PRO A 221 20.12 -4.47 -5.07
C PRO A 221 20.46 -3.57 -6.27
N VAL A 222 21.73 -3.15 -6.39
CA VAL A 222 22.18 -2.34 -7.53
C VAL A 222 22.58 -3.25 -8.69
N GLU A 223 23.56 -4.11 -8.47
CA GLU A 223 24.06 -5.07 -9.45
C GLU A 223 24.39 -6.39 -8.76
N LYS A 224 24.02 -7.50 -9.40
CA LYS A 224 24.22 -8.85 -8.86
C LYS A 224 25.72 -9.12 -8.61
N GLY A 225 26.06 -9.66 -7.44
CA GLY A 225 27.43 -10.03 -7.08
C GLY A 225 28.27 -8.89 -6.48
N THR A 226 27.83 -7.63 -6.59
CA THR A 226 28.52 -6.48 -5.99
C THR A 226 28.29 -6.38 -4.49
N GLY A 227 27.15 -6.87 -4.01
CA GLY A 227 26.67 -6.66 -2.65
C GLY A 227 26.26 -5.22 -2.35
N LEU A 228 26.22 -4.33 -3.34
CA LEU A 228 25.82 -2.93 -3.17
C LEU A 228 24.30 -2.78 -3.17
N VAL A 229 23.81 -1.86 -2.34
CA VAL A 229 22.38 -1.56 -2.25
C VAL A 229 22.10 -0.06 -2.39
N ARG A 230 21.02 0.26 -3.08
CA ARG A 230 20.43 1.61 -3.10
C ARG A 230 19.32 1.68 -2.06
N LEU A 231 19.30 2.78 -1.33
CA LEU A 231 18.22 3.09 -0.39
C LEU A 231 17.22 4.04 -1.06
N GLN A 232 15.94 3.69 -0.98
CA GLN A 232 14.86 4.52 -1.46
C GLN A 232 13.86 4.75 -0.32
N PRO A 233 13.83 5.95 0.28
CA PRO A 233 12.86 6.28 1.31
C PRO A 233 11.50 6.57 0.69
N VAL A 234 10.46 6.15 1.39
CA VAL A 234 9.06 6.54 1.19
C VAL A 234 8.54 7.03 2.52
N GLU A 235 8.13 8.29 2.56
CA GLU A 235 7.69 8.95 3.78
C GLU A 235 6.20 9.25 3.72
N GLU A 236 5.55 9.18 4.88
CA GLU A 236 4.21 9.75 5.00
C GLU A 236 4.26 11.25 4.71
N PRO A 237 3.25 11.79 4.00
CA PRO A 237 3.17 13.23 3.84
C PRO A 237 3.08 13.89 5.23
N PRO A 238 3.55 15.14 5.36
CA PRO A 238 3.28 15.93 6.56
C PRO A 238 1.80 15.83 6.91
N SER A 239 1.46 15.59 8.17
CA SER A 239 0.09 15.85 8.61
C SER A 239 -0.21 17.30 8.23
N SER A 240 -1.26 17.54 7.44
CA SER A 240 -1.74 18.89 7.15
C SER A 240 -2.30 19.48 8.44
N GLY A 241 -1.41 19.85 9.35
CA GLY A 241 -1.75 20.63 10.52
C GLY A 241 -2.22 21.98 10.02
N THR A 242 -3.41 22.37 10.43
CA THR A 242 -3.81 23.78 10.48
C THR A 242 -2.89 24.49 11.48
N SER A 243 -1.67 24.76 11.05
CA SER A 243 -0.77 25.73 11.62
C SER A 243 0.18 26.06 10.50
N GLY A 244 0.03 27.25 9.93
CA GLY A 244 1.11 27.86 9.17
C GLY A 244 2.37 27.70 10.00
N SER A 245 3.35 27.00 9.42
CA SER A 245 4.70 26.99 9.94
C SER A 245 5.07 28.44 10.25
N ALA A 246 5.25 28.77 11.52
CA ALA A 246 5.81 30.05 11.94
C ALA A 246 7.25 30.25 11.42
N PHE A 247 7.80 29.24 10.74
CA PHE A 247 9.08 29.30 10.03
C PHE A 247 8.97 29.73 8.56
N ASP A 248 7.78 29.77 7.95
CA ASP A 248 7.60 30.24 6.55
C ASP A 248 7.41 31.76 6.41
N ALA A 249 7.34 32.50 7.52
CA ALA A 249 7.18 33.95 7.50
C ALA A 249 8.47 34.68 7.89
N ARG A 250 9.60 34.45 7.19
CA ARG A 250 10.76 35.36 7.32
C ARG A 250 11.83 35.36 6.23
N ILE A 251 11.56 34.90 5.00
CA ILE A 251 12.44 35.27 3.87
C ILE A 251 11.90 36.56 3.26
N LYS A 252 12.39 37.70 3.78
CA LYS A 252 12.19 39.00 3.14
C LYS A 252 13.15 39.07 1.94
N PRO A 253 12.68 39.33 0.71
CA PRO A 253 13.59 39.47 -0.42
C PRO A 253 14.55 40.65 -0.18
N PRO A 254 15.82 40.55 -0.60
CA PRO A 254 16.76 41.65 -0.46
C PRO A 254 16.25 42.87 -1.23
N LYS A 255 16.30 44.04 -0.59
CA LYS A 255 16.01 45.32 -1.26
C LYS A 255 17.01 45.50 -2.40
N ALA A 256 16.49 45.70 -3.61
CA ALA A 256 17.30 46.09 -4.76
C ALA A 256 18.08 47.38 -4.46
N PRO A 257 19.35 47.49 -4.89
CA PRO A 257 20.12 48.72 -4.75
C PRO A 257 19.49 49.83 -5.60
N ARG A 258 19.49 51.06 -5.06
CA ARG A 258 19.12 52.28 -5.78
C ARG A 258 20.23 52.71 -6.71
#